data_AF-A0A0H3PB93-F1
#
_entry.id   AF-A0A0H3PB93-F1
#
_cell.length_a   1.000
_cell.length_b   1.000
_cell.length_c   1.000
_cell.angle_alpha   90.00
_cell.angle_beta   90.00
_cell.angle_gamma   90.00
#
_symmetry.space_group_name_H-M   'P 1'
#
loop_
_entity.id
_entity.type
_entity.pdbx_description
1 polymer ?
#
loop_
_entity_poly.entity_id
_entity_poly.type
_entity_poly.pdbx_seq_one_letter_code
_entity_poly.pdbx_strand_id
1 'polypeptide(L)'
;MRELLNSNEKLDCGTAFKIAKKFNINIEKIGQLADENHMRIDNCELGQFGHLDFEKAKIEVLKKIEPSLDEKRRIFCKDARDIAKEGCGLKSMRSALKTYKVDVKYCQLGCFKEKKGKQFIVRTKTWIENADGDLLFGRGKTELLELIGQTGSLLHASKLMGINYKKAWMHLQTLQKNSQEILVSTRQGRSKESGTKLTPRAMELMENYSILQKDIEEYANKRFKELFLKGKK
;
A
#
# COMPACT_ATOMS: atom_id res chain seq x y z
N MET A 1 13.35 -34.50 33.46
CA MET A 1 12.71 -33.32 32.83
C MET A 1 12.85 -33.33 31.31
N ARG A 2 14.00 -33.75 30.74
CA ARG A 2 14.19 -33.89 29.27
C ARG A 2 13.24 -34.88 28.57
N GLU A 3 12.78 -35.92 29.26
CA GLU A 3 11.82 -36.89 28.73
C GLU A 3 10.40 -36.34 28.52
N LEU A 4 10.13 -35.11 28.97
CA LEU A 4 8.83 -34.44 28.88
C LEU A 4 8.80 -33.37 27.79
N LEU A 5 9.85 -33.30 26.96
CA LEU A 5 9.95 -32.36 25.85
C LEU A 5 9.10 -32.86 24.67
N ASN A 6 8.48 -31.91 23.97
CA ASN A 6 7.77 -32.19 22.74
C ASN A 6 8.76 -32.45 21.58
N SER A 7 8.22 -32.78 20.40
CA SER A 7 9.00 -33.03 19.18
C SER A 7 9.90 -31.88 18.73
N ASN A 8 9.76 -30.69 19.31
CA ASN A 8 10.57 -29.50 19.03
C ASN A 8 11.56 -29.18 20.17
N GLU A 9 11.85 -30.14 21.07
CA GLU A 9 12.73 -29.97 22.24
C GLU A 9 12.25 -28.90 23.23
N LYS A 10 10.94 -28.63 23.28
CA LYS A 10 10.34 -27.62 24.18
C LYS A 10 9.38 -28.24 25.17
N LEU A 11 9.24 -27.60 26.32
CA LEU A 11 8.31 -28.02 27.37
C LEU A 11 6.94 -27.37 27.12
N ASP A 12 5.88 -28.16 27.03
CA ASP A 12 4.52 -27.61 26.90
C ASP A 12 4.05 -26.92 28.19
N CYS A 13 3.41 -25.75 28.07
CA CYS A 13 2.89 -24.97 29.20
C CYS A 13 1.93 -25.78 30.09
N GLY A 14 1.04 -26.60 29.51
CA GLY A 14 0.12 -27.46 30.25
C GLY A 14 0.86 -28.55 31.02
N THR A 15 1.94 -29.10 30.45
CA THR A 15 2.83 -30.06 31.14
C THR A 15 3.58 -29.39 32.29
N ALA A 16 4.07 -28.16 32.11
CA ALA A 16 4.72 -27.39 33.17
C ALA A 16 3.79 -27.13 34.36
N PHE A 17 2.51 -26.81 34.12
CA PHE A 17 1.50 -26.66 35.18
C PHE A 17 1.24 -27.97 35.94
N LYS A 18 1.14 -29.09 35.21
CA LYS A 18 0.93 -30.41 35.84
C LYS A 18 2.11 -30.77 36.75
N ILE A 19 3.34 -30.43 36.36
CA ILE A 19 4.54 -30.60 37.20
C ILE A 19 4.44 -29.69 38.44
N ALA A 20 4.10 -28.41 38.28
CA ALA A 20 3.92 -27.47 39.40
C ALA A 20 2.95 -28.01 40.45
N LYS A 21 1.79 -28.49 39.99
CA LYS A 21 0.76 -29.05 40.86
C LYS A 21 1.18 -30.38 41.50
N LYS A 22 1.86 -31.26 40.74
CA LYS A 22 2.28 -32.57 41.22
C LYS A 22 3.36 -32.50 42.29
N PHE A 23 4.30 -31.57 42.17
CA PHE A 23 5.41 -31.40 43.11
C PHE A 23 5.17 -30.29 44.13
N ASN A 24 4.01 -29.62 44.08
CA ASN A 24 3.67 -28.45 44.92
C ASN A 24 4.75 -27.35 44.89
N ILE A 25 5.33 -27.13 43.70
CA ILE A 25 6.39 -26.15 43.47
C ILE A 25 5.76 -24.89 42.87
N ASN A 26 6.21 -23.71 43.30
CA ASN A 26 5.81 -22.44 42.70
C ASN A 26 6.13 -22.44 41.19
N ILE A 27 5.15 -22.03 40.39
CA ILE A 27 5.20 -21.87 38.93
C ILE A 27 6.41 -21.05 38.50
N GLU A 28 6.79 -20.01 39.25
CA GLU A 28 7.97 -19.19 38.97
C GLU A 28 9.28 -20.00 39.05
N LYS A 29 9.38 -20.90 40.03
CA LYS A 29 10.56 -21.74 40.24
C LYS A 29 10.70 -22.80 39.16
N ILE A 30 9.60 -23.22 38.55
CA ILE A 30 9.61 -24.12 37.37
C ILE A 30 10.08 -23.39 36.13
N GLY A 31 9.76 -22.10 35.98
CA GLY A 31 10.34 -21.23 34.97
C GLY A 31 11.87 -21.15 35.10
N GLN A 32 12.36 -20.84 36.29
CA GLN A 32 13.80 -20.77 36.59
C GLN A 32 14.51 -22.11 36.32
N LEU A 33 13.94 -23.23 36.77
CA LEU A 33 14.48 -24.57 36.51
C LEU A 33 14.50 -24.91 35.02
N ALA A 34 13.51 -24.48 34.24
CA ALA A 34 13.51 -24.67 32.80
C ALA A 34 14.65 -23.88 32.14
N ASP A 35 14.84 -22.61 32.55
CA ASP A 35 15.93 -21.75 32.06
C ASP A 35 17.32 -22.30 32.43
N GLU A 36 17.53 -22.76 33.67
CA GLU A 36 18.76 -23.40 34.15
C GLU A 36 19.12 -24.68 33.39
N ASN A 37 18.10 -25.40 32.93
CA ASN A 37 18.27 -26.62 32.15
C ASN A 37 18.27 -26.37 30.63
N HIS A 38 18.33 -25.10 30.20
CA HIS A 38 18.27 -24.66 28.80
C HIS A 38 17.03 -25.16 28.03
N MET A 39 15.91 -25.32 28.72
CA MET A 39 14.65 -25.77 28.14
C MET A 39 13.68 -24.60 27.95
N ARG A 40 13.11 -24.47 26.76
CA ARG A 40 12.15 -23.41 26.45
C ARG A 40 10.72 -23.90 26.64
N ILE A 41 9.90 -23.14 27.38
CA ILE A 41 8.47 -23.44 27.54
C ILE A 41 7.71 -22.88 26.33
N ASP A 42 7.01 -23.73 25.58
CA ASP A 42 6.16 -23.36 24.44
C ASP A 42 4.72 -23.09 24.89
N ASN A 43 4.01 -22.20 24.19
CA ASN A 43 2.59 -21.89 24.41
C ASN A 43 2.19 -21.39 25.82
N CYS A 44 3.04 -20.58 26.48
CA CYS A 44 2.59 -19.87 27.69
C CYS A 44 1.81 -18.60 27.34
N GLU A 45 0.50 -18.74 27.08
CA GLU A 45 -0.37 -17.60 26.72
C GLU A 45 -0.49 -16.54 27.82
N LEU A 46 -0.29 -16.92 29.08
CA LEU A 46 -0.44 -16.04 30.25
C LEU A 46 0.91 -15.58 30.84
N GLY A 47 2.05 -16.01 30.30
CA GLY A 47 3.38 -15.62 30.79
C GLY A 47 3.67 -16.00 32.27
N GLN A 48 2.95 -16.98 32.82
CA GLN A 48 2.99 -17.32 34.26
C GLN A 48 4.32 -17.96 34.72
N PHE A 49 5.07 -18.60 33.83
CA PHE A 49 6.34 -19.28 34.16
C PHE A 49 7.57 -18.39 33.99
N GLY A 50 7.40 -17.09 34.15
CA GLY A 50 8.46 -16.10 34.02
C GLY A 50 8.05 -15.01 33.05
N HIS A 51 7.74 -13.82 33.60
CA HIS A 51 7.86 -12.48 33.00
C HIS A 51 7.12 -11.43 33.85
N LEU A 52 7.48 -11.29 35.13
CA LEU A 52 7.06 -10.15 35.96
C LEU A 52 7.67 -8.81 35.49
N ASP A 53 8.69 -8.83 34.62
CA ASP A 53 9.33 -7.62 34.09
C ASP A 53 8.72 -7.09 32.79
N PHE A 54 7.86 -7.84 32.11
CA PHE A 54 7.32 -7.40 30.81
C PHE A 54 6.30 -6.27 30.93
N GLU A 55 5.45 -6.28 31.97
CA GLU A 55 4.53 -5.17 32.21
C GLU A 55 5.25 -3.90 32.67
N LYS A 56 6.28 -4.04 33.53
CA LYS A 56 7.13 -2.90 33.93
C LYS A 56 7.84 -2.28 32.73
N ALA A 57 8.44 -3.10 31.88
CA ALA A 57 9.12 -2.63 30.67
C ALA A 57 8.16 -1.93 29.69
N LYS A 58 6.92 -2.42 29.54
CA LYS A 58 5.90 -1.76 28.71
C LYS A 58 5.50 -0.39 29.26
N ILE A 59 5.28 -0.29 30.58
CA ILE A 59 4.95 0.97 31.25
C ILE A 59 6.08 1.99 31.07
N GLU A 60 7.34 1.55 31.19
CA GLU A 60 8.49 2.43 31.00
C GLU A 60 8.58 2.95 29.56
N VAL A 61 8.30 2.09 28.57
CA VAL A 61 8.22 2.51 27.16
C VAL A 61 7.10 3.52 26.95
N LEU A 62 5.93 3.30 27.56
CA LEU A 62 4.80 4.24 27.45
C LEU A 62 5.18 5.63 27.96
N LYS A 63 5.81 5.72 29.13
CA LYS A 63 6.28 6.98 29.70
C LYS A 63 7.28 7.71 28.79
N LYS A 64 8.14 6.96 28.09
CA LYS A 64 9.11 7.54 27.14
C LYS A 64 8.45 8.07 25.87
N ILE A 65 7.39 7.42 25.37
CA ILE A 65 6.72 7.84 24.14
C ILE A 65 5.64 8.89 24.36
N GLU A 66 5.05 8.98 25.55
CA GLU A 66 3.97 9.91 25.90
C GLU A 66 4.21 11.36 25.45
N PRO A 67 5.39 11.96 25.69
CA PRO A 67 5.69 13.33 25.22
C PRO A 67 5.71 13.50 23.70
N SER A 68 5.87 12.40 22.96
CA SER A 68 5.94 12.38 21.48
C SER A 68 4.62 11.94 20.83
N LEU A 69 3.55 11.73 21.61
CA LEU A 69 2.24 11.37 21.10
C LEU A 69 1.46 12.63 20.71
N ASP A 70 0.70 12.53 19.61
CA ASP A 70 -0.31 13.54 19.28
C ASP A 70 -1.63 13.34 20.03
N GLU A 71 -2.56 14.28 19.87
CA GLU A 71 -3.93 14.27 20.43
C GLU A 71 -4.74 12.99 20.11
N LYS A 72 -4.36 12.23 19.08
CA LYS A 72 -4.99 10.97 18.65
C LYS A 72 -4.20 9.75 19.09
N ARG A 73 -3.24 9.89 20.02
CA ARG A 73 -2.31 8.86 20.50
C ARG A 73 -1.51 8.22 19.37
N ARG A 74 -0.94 9.05 18.50
CA ARG A 74 -0.11 8.59 17.37
C ARG A 74 1.31 9.17 17.46
N ILE A 75 2.31 8.39 17.08
CA ILE A 75 3.74 8.75 17.08
C ILE A 75 4.32 8.67 15.66
N PHE A 76 5.29 9.51 15.31
CA PHE A 76 6.02 9.33 14.04
C PHE A 76 6.97 8.13 14.14
N CYS A 77 7.14 7.37 13.04
CA CYS A 77 8.04 6.21 13.02
C CYS A 77 9.50 6.61 13.30
N LYS A 78 9.90 7.84 12.96
CA LYS A 78 11.21 8.38 13.32
C LYS A 78 11.38 8.42 14.85
N ASP A 79 10.49 9.13 15.54
CA ASP A 79 10.54 9.30 17.00
C ASP A 79 10.44 7.95 17.73
N ALA A 80 9.50 7.09 17.31
CA ALA A 80 9.37 5.75 17.87
C ALA A 80 10.63 4.89 17.67
N ARG A 81 11.36 5.08 16.56
CA ARG A 81 12.60 4.37 16.28
C ARG A 81 13.77 4.93 17.08
N ASP A 82 13.85 6.24 17.24
CA ASP A 82 14.91 6.90 18.00
C ASP A 82 14.79 6.52 19.49
N ILE A 83 13.59 6.62 20.07
CA ILE A 83 13.31 6.15 21.44
C ILE A 83 13.59 4.65 21.58
N ALA A 84 13.26 3.85 20.55
CA ALA A 84 13.55 2.42 20.58
C ALA A 84 15.06 2.12 20.58
N LYS A 85 15.88 2.92 19.88
CA LYS A 85 17.33 2.76 19.88
C LYS A 85 17.96 3.19 21.21
N GLU A 86 17.40 4.20 21.85
CA GLU A 86 17.96 4.81 23.06
C GLU A 86 17.78 3.96 24.33
N GLY A 87 16.83 3.02 24.38
CA GLY A 87 16.75 2.20 25.61
C GLY A 87 15.83 0.99 25.66
N CYS A 88 14.83 0.83 24.79
CA CYS A 88 13.89 -0.30 24.93
C CYS A 88 13.99 -1.37 23.84
N GLY A 89 14.63 -1.08 22.70
CA GLY A 89 14.67 -1.93 21.53
C GLY A 89 13.35 -1.97 20.74
N LEU A 90 13.43 -2.40 19.46
CA LEU A 90 12.27 -2.44 18.56
C LEU A 90 11.20 -3.45 18.99
N LYS A 91 11.59 -4.56 19.63
CA LYS A 91 10.66 -5.62 20.07
C LYS A 91 9.75 -5.11 21.19
N SER A 92 10.34 -4.51 22.23
CA SER A 92 9.59 -3.94 23.35
C SER A 92 8.75 -2.74 22.91
N MET A 93 9.30 -1.89 22.03
CA MET A 93 8.53 -0.78 21.42
C MET A 93 7.31 -1.29 20.65
N ARG A 94 7.45 -2.27 19.75
CA ARG A 94 6.31 -2.86 19.03
C ARG A 94 5.25 -3.43 19.96
N SER A 95 5.68 -4.11 21.03
CA SER A 95 4.79 -4.68 22.03
C SER A 95 4.01 -3.59 22.76
N ALA A 96 4.69 -2.55 23.26
CA ALA A 96 4.07 -1.44 23.97
C ALA A 96 3.10 -0.65 23.08
N LEU A 97 3.48 -0.31 21.84
CA LEU A 97 2.60 0.38 20.89
C LEU A 97 1.31 -0.42 20.63
N LYS A 98 1.43 -1.75 20.48
CA LYS A 98 0.27 -2.64 20.31
C LYS A 98 -0.61 -2.69 21.57
N THR A 99 -0.01 -2.84 22.75
CA THR A 99 -0.74 -2.94 24.03
C THR A 99 -1.49 -1.65 24.35
N TYR A 100 -0.85 -0.49 24.19
CA TYR A 100 -1.44 0.81 24.52
C TYR A 100 -2.18 1.47 23.36
N LYS A 101 -2.42 0.71 22.27
CA LYS A 101 -3.15 1.14 21.06
C LYS A 101 -2.62 2.47 20.51
N VAL A 102 -1.30 2.62 20.46
CA VAL A 102 -0.63 3.79 19.88
C VAL A 102 -0.33 3.50 18.41
N ASP A 103 -0.82 4.37 17.52
CA ASP A 103 -0.62 4.19 16.08
C ASP A 103 0.68 4.87 15.61
N VAL A 104 1.43 4.21 14.74
CA VAL A 104 2.64 4.78 14.13
C VAL A 104 2.31 5.42 12.79
N LYS A 105 2.83 6.63 12.55
CA LYS A 105 2.73 7.37 11.28
C LYS A 105 4.04 7.29 10.50
N TYR A 106 3.95 7.17 9.16
CA TYR A 106 5.07 7.41 8.23
C TYR A 106 6.30 6.52 8.46
N CYS A 107 6.09 5.21 8.55
CA CYS A 107 7.10 4.18 8.70
C CYS A 107 7.52 3.55 7.37
N GLN A 108 8.25 4.34 6.58
CA GLN A 108 8.74 3.98 5.24
C GLN A 108 9.54 2.66 5.20
N LEU A 109 10.24 2.32 6.28
CA LEU A 109 11.09 1.14 6.40
C LEU A 109 10.38 -0.07 7.03
N GLY A 110 9.08 0.01 7.30
CA GLY A 110 8.29 -1.10 7.83
C GLY A 110 8.66 -1.54 9.25
N CYS A 111 9.36 -0.70 10.03
CA CYS A 111 9.80 -1.04 11.38
C CYS A 111 8.63 -1.26 12.38
N PHE A 112 7.49 -0.63 12.11
CA PHE A 112 6.27 -0.69 12.90
C PHE A 112 5.04 -0.90 11.99
N LYS A 113 3.99 -1.53 12.52
CA LYS A 113 2.72 -1.70 11.81
C LYS A 113 1.97 -0.37 11.77
N GLU A 114 2.05 0.35 10.65
CA GLU A 114 1.29 1.59 10.47
C GLU A 114 -0.21 1.29 10.37
N LYS A 115 -1.02 2.02 11.14
CA LYS A 115 -2.45 2.14 10.83
C LYS A 115 -2.57 3.13 9.68
N LYS A 116 -2.53 2.62 8.45
CA LYS A 116 -2.84 3.42 7.26
C LYS A 116 -4.23 4.01 7.48
N GLY A 117 -4.32 5.31 7.79
CA GLY A 117 -5.59 6.02 7.82
C GLY A 117 -6.28 5.93 6.45
N LYS A 118 -7.51 6.44 6.33
CA LYS A 118 -8.20 6.49 5.03
C LYS A 118 -7.24 7.04 3.95
N GLN A 119 -6.90 6.20 2.98
CA GLN A 119 -5.97 6.56 1.92
C GLN A 119 -6.73 7.45 0.94
N PHE A 120 -6.46 8.76 0.99
CA PHE A 120 -6.97 9.69 0.02
C PHE A 120 -6.11 9.63 -1.24
N ILE A 121 -6.76 9.49 -2.39
CA ILE A 121 -6.12 9.50 -3.71
C ILE A 121 -6.73 10.65 -4.49
N VAL A 122 -5.89 11.55 -5.01
CA VAL A 122 -6.34 12.62 -5.90
C VAL A 122 -6.58 12.03 -7.27
N ARG A 123 -7.76 12.30 -7.84
CA ARG A 123 -8.10 11.96 -9.22
C ARG A 123 -8.13 13.23 -10.05
N THR A 124 -7.40 13.24 -11.15
CA THR A 124 -7.31 14.35 -12.09
C THR A 124 -7.92 13.96 -13.44
N LYS A 125 -8.55 14.94 -14.10
CA LYS A 125 -8.93 14.83 -15.52
C LYS A 125 -8.05 15.81 -16.29
N THR A 126 -7.28 15.29 -17.23
CA THR A 126 -6.39 16.10 -18.07
C THR A 126 -6.89 16.07 -19.50
N TRP A 127 -6.90 17.21 -20.17
CA TRP A 127 -7.17 17.29 -21.59
C TRP A 127 -6.27 18.34 -22.25
N ILE A 128 -6.11 18.22 -23.57
CA ILE A 128 -5.28 19.10 -24.39
C ILE A 128 -6.19 19.74 -25.43
N GLU A 129 -6.15 21.06 -25.54
CA GLU A 129 -6.89 21.85 -26.53
C GLU A 129 -5.90 22.70 -27.35
N ASN A 130 -6.27 23.07 -28.57
CA ASN A 130 -5.55 24.09 -29.33
C ASN A 130 -5.99 25.49 -28.88
N ALA A 131 -5.38 26.53 -29.47
CA ALA A 131 -5.72 27.92 -29.20
C ALA A 131 -7.19 28.27 -29.55
N ASP A 132 -7.80 27.51 -30.46
CA ASP A 132 -9.20 27.69 -30.88
C ASP A 132 -10.20 26.98 -29.94
N GLY A 133 -9.72 26.26 -28.92
CA GLY A 133 -10.54 25.51 -27.96
C GLY A 133 -11.01 24.13 -28.45
N ASP A 134 -10.49 23.65 -29.58
CA ASP A 134 -10.78 22.29 -30.04
C ASP A 134 -10.00 21.27 -29.21
N LEU A 135 -10.70 20.25 -28.73
CA LEU A 135 -10.10 19.15 -27.97
C LEU A 135 -9.22 18.27 -28.87
N LEU A 136 -7.93 18.16 -28.54
CA LEU A 136 -6.99 17.19 -29.10
C LEU A 136 -7.09 15.89 -28.31
N PHE A 137 -6.56 15.86 -27.09
CA PHE A 137 -6.54 14.67 -26.25
C PHE A 137 -7.44 14.84 -25.03
N GLY A 138 -8.11 13.76 -24.64
CA GLY A 138 -9.11 13.74 -23.59
C GLY A 138 -9.85 12.41 -23.61
N ARG A 139 -10.53 12.04 -22.51
CA ARG A 139 -11.09 10.70 -22.29
C ARG A 139 -11.75 10.10 -23.53
N GLY A 140 -12.69 10.82 -24.17
CA GLY A 140 -13.41 10.27 -25.32
C GLY A 140 -12.59 10.13 -26.61
N LYS A 141 -11.73 11.10 -26.92
CA LYS A 141 -10.92 11.08 -28.17
C LYS A 141 -9.80 10.05 -28.09
N THR A 142 -9.16 9.94 -26.92
CA THR A 142 -8.14 8.92 -26.66
C THR A 142 -8.75 7.51 -26.64
N GLU A 143 -9.89 7.33 -25.96
CA GLU A 143 -10.63 6.06 -25.92
C GLU A 143 -11.02 5.57 -27.32
N LEU A 144 -11.40 6.48 -28.23
CA LEU A 144 -11.67 6.12 -29.62
C LEU A 144 -10.43 5.50 -30.30
N LEU A 145 -9.25 6.12 -30.14
CA LEU A 145 -8.01 5.60 -30.73
C LEU A 145 -7.61 4.25 -30.12
N GLU A 146 -7.74 4.10 -28.81
CA GLU A 146 -7.49 2.83 -28.10
C GLU A 146 -8.38 1.71 -28.65
N LEU A 147 -9.69 1.97 -28.77
CA LEU A 147 -10.64 1.01 -29.30
C LEU A 147 -10.40 0.70 -30.77
N ILE A 148 -9.97 1.67 -31.59
CA ILE A 148 -9.52 1.40 -32.97
C ILE A 148 -8.31 0.47 -32.95
N GLY A 149 -7.32 0.72 -32.10
CA GLY A 149 -6.13 -0.13 -31.94
C GLY A 149 -6.46 -1.57 -31.54
N GLN A 150 -7.44 -1.74 -30.63
CA GLN A 150 -7.87 -3.06 -30.17
C GLN A 150 -8.73 -3.81 -31.19
N THR A 151 -9.65 -3.10 -31.85
CA THR A 151 -10.67 -3.74 -32.70
C THR A 151 -10.29 -3.80 -34.18
N GLY A 152 -9.33 -2.99 -34.60
CA GLY A 152 -8.99 -2.79 -36.02
C GLY A 152 -10.13 -2.16 -36.83
N SER A 153 -11.14 -1.57 -36.19
CA SER A 153 -12.36 -1.08 -36.87
C SER A 153 -12.96 0.13 -36.18
N LEU A 154 -13.03 1.25 -36.90
CA LEU A 154 -13.74 2.44 -36.41
C LEU A 154 -15.22 2.18 -36.12
N LEU A 155 -15.88 1.34 -36.94
CA LEU A 155 -17.27 0.98 -36.72
C LEU A 155 -17.44 0.23 -35.39
N HIS A 156 -16.56 -0.75 -35.12
CA HIS A 156 -16.65 -1.51 -33.87
C HIS A 156 -16.30 -0.63 -32.66
N ALA A 157 -15.28 0.20 -32.77
CA ALA A 157 -14.93 1.20 -31.75
C ALA A 157 -16.11 2.13 -31.43
N SER A 158 -16.82 2.66 -32.44
CA SER A 158 -17.98 3.53 -32.23
C SER A 158 -19.12 2.83 -31.45
N LYS A 159 -19.35 1.54 -31.73
CA LYS A 159 -20.35 0.73 -31.01
C LYS A 159 -19.96 0.53 -29.55
N LEU A 160 -18.69 0.23 -29.27
CA LEU A 160 -18.18 0.06 -27.91
C LEU A 160 -18.26 1.36 -27.09
N MET A 161 -18.05 2.50 -27.73
CA MET A 161 -18.21 3.82 -27.11
C MET A 161 -19.68 4.26 -26.95
N GLY A 162 -20.65 3.53 -27.51
CA GLY A 162 -22.05 3.94 -27.53
C GLY A 162 -22.33 5.20 -28.35
N ILE A 163 -21.48 5.53 -29.34
CA ILE A 163 -21.67 6.67 -30.25
C ILE A 163 -21.95 6.20 -31.67
N ASN A 164 -22.67 7.02 -32.45
CA ASN A 164 -22.87 6.70 -33.86
C ASN A 164 -21.55 6.85 -34.66
N TYR A 165 -21.47 6.13 -35.78
CA TYR A 165 -20.29 6.12 -36.64
C TYR A 165 -19.88 7.52 -37.10
N LYS A 166 -20.84 8.38 -37.46
CA LYS A 166 -20.58 9.76 -37.90
C LYS A 166 -19.86 10.57 -36.82
N LYS A 167 -20.27 10.43 -35.56
CA LYS A 167 -19.64 11.10 -34.42
C LYS A 167 -18.23 10.59 -34.16
N ALA A 168 -18.01 9.28 -34.25
CA ALA A 168 -16.68 8.68 -34.16
C ALA A 168 -15.76 9.20 -35.28
N TRP A 169 -16.25 9.25 -36.52
CA TRP A 169 -15.54 9.80 -37.67
C TRP A 169 -15.17 11.27 -37.48
N MET A 170 -16.11 12.10 -36.99
CA MET A 170 -15.85 13.51 -36.66
C MET A 170 -14.77 13.66 -35.58
N HIS A 171 -14.80 12.82 -34.53
CA HIS A 171 -13.79 12.84 -33.48
C HIS A 171 -12.39 12.57 -34.03
N LEU A 172 -12.27 11.57 -34.90
CA LEU A 172 -11.04 11.21 -35.59
C LEU A 172 -10.55 12.30 -36.54
N GLN A 173 -11.45 12.90 -37.33
CA GLN A 173 -11.10 14.01 -38.22
C GLN A 173 -10.60 15.23 -37.44
N THR A 174 -11.26 15.58 -36.34
CA THR A 174 -10.85 16.69 -35.47
C THR A 174 -9.47 16.44 -34.90
N LEU A 175 -9.22 15.23 -34.41
CA LEU A 175 -7.91 14.79 -33.90
C LEU A 175 -6.82 14.99 -34.95
N GLN A 176 -6.98 14.39 -36.14
CA GLN A 176 -5.99 14.44 -37.21
C GLN A 176 -5.74 15.87 -37.71
N LYS A 177 -6.79 16.69 -37.80
CA LYS A 177 -6.68 18.09 -38.21
C LYS A 177 -5.84 18.89 -37.21
N ASN A 178 -6.13 18.74 -35.92
CA ASN A 178 -5.47 19.52 -34.88
C ASN A 178 -4.07 19.02 -34.54
N SER A 179 -3.81 17.72 -34.70
CA SER A 179 -2.46 17.17 -34.59
C SER A 179 -1.63 17.40 -35.85
N GLN A 180 -2.25 17.80 -36.97
CA GLN A 180 -1.63 17.88 -38.31
C GLN A 180 -0.98 16.56 -38.75
N GLU A 181 -1.56 15.43 -38.32
CA GLU A 181 -0.97 14.09 -38.47
C GLU A 181 -2.03 13.08 -38.91
N ILE A 182 -1.64 12.10 -39.71
CA ILE A 182 -2.49 10.96 -40.03
C ILE A 182 -2.37 9.94 -38.90
N LEU A 183 -3.46 9.73 -38.18
CA LEU A 183 -3.48 8.87 -36.98
C LEU A 183 -3.99 7.46 -37.27
N VAL A 184 -4.72 7.28 -38.37
CA VAL A 184 -5.16 5.95 -38.82
C VAL A 184 -4.83 5.70 -40.29
N SER A 185 -4.52 4.45 -40.61
CA SER A 185 -4.51 3.96 -41.98
C SER A 185 -5.70 3.01 -42.20
N THR A 186 -6.41 3.21 -43.31
CA THR A 186 -7.57 2.38 -43.68
C THR A 186 -7.30 1.63 -44.97
N ARG A 187 -7.48 0.31 -44.96
CA ARG A 187 -7.40 -0.53 -46.16
C ARG A 187 -8.74 -1.21 -46.43
N GLN A 188 -9.30 -0.98 -47.62
CA GLN A 188 -10.57 -1.59 -48.04
C GLN A 188 -10.36 -3.04 -48.49
N GLY A 189 -11.32 -3.92 -48.16
CA GLY A 189 -11.30 -5.34 -48.58
C GLY A 189 -11.79 -6.31 -47.50
N ARG A 190 -11.79 -7.61 -47.80
CA ARG A 190 -12.11 -8.71 -46.85
C ARG A 190 -10.87 -9.51 -46.42
N SER A 191 -9.67 -9.05 -46.74
CA SER A 191 -8.42 -9.73 -46.37
C SER A 191 -8.09 -9.54 -44.89
N LYS A 192 -7.22 -10.38 -44.31
CA LYS A 192 -6.69 -10.18 -42.95
C LYS A 192 -6.01 -8.82 -42.73
N GLU A 193 -5.63 -8.14 -43.82
CA GLU A 193 -4.99 -6.82 -43.78
C GLU A 193 -5.97 -5.66 -43.98
N SER A 194 -7.26 -5.94 -44.20
CA SER A 194 -8.28 -4.90 -44.29
C SER A 194 -8.70 -4.42 -42.89
N GLY A 195 -9.16 -3.16 -42.82
CA GLY A 195 -9.55 -2.53 -41.56
C GLY A 195 -8.91 -1.17 -41.33
N THR A 196 -9.08 -0.66 -40.11
CA THR A 196 -8.52 0.61 -39.62
C THR A 196 -7.41 0.30 -38.63
N LYS A 197 -6.18 0.74 -38.89
CA LYS A 197 -5.03 0.55 -38.00
C LYS A 197 -4.48 1.89 -37.55
N LEU A 198 -4.00 1.96 -36.31
CA LEU A 198 -3.27 3.13 -35.83
C LEU A 198 -1.94 3.27 -36.57
N THR A 199 -1.54 4.51 -36.86
CA THR A 199 -0.19 4.79 -37.36
C THR A 199 0.82 4.76 -36.21
N PRO A 200 2.13 4.59 -36.48
CA PRO A 200 3.16 4.71 -35.45
C PRO A 200 3.07 6.03 -34.68
N ARG A 201 2.76 7.12 -35.40
CA ARG A 201 2.56 8.44 -34.81
C ARG A 201 1.39 8.50 -33.83
N ALA A 202 0.27 7.84 -34.15
CA ALA A 202 -0.85 7.77 -33.21
C ALA A 202 -0.47 7.02 -31.93
N MET A 203 0.25 5.91 -32.04
CA MET A 203 0.70 5.16 -30.87
C MET A 203 1.64 6.00 -29.99
N GLU A 204 2.58 6.72 -30.60
CA GLU A 204 3.49 7.63 -29.89
C GLU A 204 2.73 8.73 -29.14
N LEU A 205 1.76 9.38 -29.79
CA LEU A 205 0.98 10.44 -29.15
C LEU A 205 0.11 9.91 -28.00
N MET A 206 -0.47 8.72 -28.15
CA MET A 206 -1.22 8.06 -27.08
C MET A 206 -0.34 7.73 -25.87
N GLU A 207 0.87 7.22 -26.13
CA GLU A 207 1.85 6.94 -25.07
C GLU A 207 2.26 8.21 -24.33
N ASN A 208 2.61 9.27 -25.07
CA ASN A 208 2.96 10.56 -24.50
C ASN A 208 1.83 11.15 -23.64
N TYR A 209 0.58 11.00 -24.09
CA TYR A 209 -0.59 11.43 -23.32
C TYR A 209 -0.80 10.61 -22.04
N SER A 210 -0.57 9.28 -22.10
CA SER A 210 -0.61 8.39 -20.93
C SER A 210 0.44 8.76 -19.89
N ILE A 211 1.68 9.01 -20.33
CA ILE A 211 2.78 9.48 -19.47
C ILE A 211 2.41 10.80 -18.81
N LEU A 212 1.91 11.78 -19.57
CA LEU A 212 1.48 13.07 -19.04
C LEU A 212 0.38 12.94 -17.97
N GLN A 213 -0.62 12.08 -18.21
CA GLN A 213 -1.69 11.84 -17.24
C GLN A 213 -1.13 11.28 -15.93
N LYS A 214 -0.20 10.31 -16.02
CA LYS A 214 0.45 9.70 -14.86
C LYS A 214 1.27 10.74 -14.08
N ASP A 215 2.08 11.53 -14.76
CA ASP A 215 2.92 12.56 -14.13
C ASP A 215 2.07 13.59 -13.37
N ILE A 216 0.94 14.00 -13.96
CA ILE A 216 -0.02 14.91 -13.32
C ILE A 216 -0.66 14.26 -12.09
N GLU A 217 -1.10 13.00 -12.18
CA GLU A 217 -1.69 12.29 -11.03
C GLU A 217 -0.67 12.12 -9.90
N GLU A 218 0.59 11.79 -10.21
CA GLU A 218 1.67 11.69 -9.25
C GLU A 218 1.97 13.04 -8.58
N TYR A 219 2.11 14.10 -9.37
CA TYR A 219 2.30 15.45 -8.86
C TYR A 219 1.14 15.89 -7.97
N ALA A 220 -0.11 15.68 -8.40
CA ALA A 220 -1.30 16.06 -7.66
C ALA A 220 -1.38 15.31 -6.31
N ASN A 221 -1.08 14.02 -6.30
CA ASN A 221 -1.02 13.22 -5.07
C ASN A 221 0.11 13.67 -4.15
N LYS A 222 1.29 14.03 -4.69
CA LYS A 222 2.38 14.62 -3.91
C LYS A 222 1.96 15.95 -3.29
N ARG A 223 1.36 16.85 -4.09
CA ARG A 223 0.93 18.17 -3.64
C ARG A 223 -0.18 18.08 -2.59
N PHE A 224 -1.09 17.11 -2.74
CA PHE A 224 -2.09 16.83 -1.72
C PHE A 224 -1.47 16.43 -0.38
N LYS A 225 -0.45 15.56 -0.38
CA LYS A 225 0.26 15.21 0.86
C LYS A 225 0.92 16.44 1.50
N GLU A 226 1.52 17.31 0.68
CA GLU A 226 2.15 18.53 1.17
C GLU A 226 1.18 19.55 1.76
N LEU A 227 0.00 19.73 1.15
CA LEU A 227 -0.97 20.73 1.56
C LEU A 227 -1.92 20.26 2.66
N PHE A 228 -2.29 18.98 2.64
CA PHE A 228 -3.36 18.44 3.51
C PHE A 228 -2.83 17.52 4.61
N LEU A 229 -1.62 16.96 4.49
CA LEU A 229 -1.07 15.99 5.44
C LEU A 229 0.22 16.42 6.15
N LYS A 230 0.96 17.42 5.65
CA LYS A 230 2.00 18.08 6.46
C LYS A 230 1.27 18.98 7.46
N GLY A 231 1.43 18.65 8.75
CA GLY A 231 0.68 19.26 9.84
C GLY A 231 0.67 20.79 9.78
N LYS A 232 -0.50 21.37 10.09
CA LYS A 232 -0.53 22.70 10.69
C LYS A 232 0.47 22.65 11.85
N LYS A 233 1.51 23.49 11.75
CA LYS A 233 2.42 23.76 12.87
C LYS A 233 1.61 24.15 14.10
#